data_AF-A0A959RYH4-F1
#
_entry.id   AF-A0A959RYH4-F1
#
_cell.length_a   1.000
_cell.length_b   1.000
_cell.length_c   1.000
_cell.angle_alpha   90.00
_cell.angle_beta   90.00
_cell.angle_gamma   90.00
#
_symmetry.space_group_name_H-M   'P 1'
#
loop_
_entity.id
_entity.type
_entity.pdbx_description
1 polymer ?
#
loop_
_entity_poly.entity_id
_entity_poly.type
_entity_poly.pdbx_seq_one_letter_code
_entity_poly.pdbx_strand_id
1 'polypeptide(L)'
;MKLKKSFSFTDKNQIWRLLISKTDKIIIETRNTETKEAFFHCYNFLTEKKIFKDLQLEEKYWLGIEAVDNDIIYFHHFAKPNMPEHKGIFAYDINEEKIIWQNSDLVFLTIYENKIYAFKRKFEGQDVYILDNLTGEITKVLGSDLNKVNEILNIVQFNEDYSQYKYPEKYNNNSNYKISEIINSEIK
;
A
#
# COMPACT_ATOMS: atom_id res chain seq x y z
N MET A 1 -17.93 -3.65 -25.46
CA MET A 1 -16.74 -3.80 -24.60
C MET A 1 -16.31 -5.26 -24.58
N LYS A 2 -15.05 -5.55 -24.90
CA LYS A 2 -14.46 -6.90 -24.83
C LYS A 2 -13.63 -6.95 -23.54
N LEU A 3 -14.11 -7.69 -22.55
CA LEU A 3 -13.36 -7.91 -21.32
C LEU A 3 -12.27 -8.95 -21.60
N LYS A 4 -11.05 -8.68 -21.16
CA LYS A 4 -9.91 -9.59 -21.24
C LYS A 4 -9.33 -9.69 -19.84
N LYS A 5 -9.03 -10.92 -19.39
CA LYS A 5 -8.24 -11.14 -18.18
C LYS A 5 -6.88 -10.45 -18.33
N SER A 6 -6.49 -9.69 -17.30
CA SER A 6 -5.17 -9.07 -17.24
C SER A 6 -4.20 -9.86 -16.37
N PHE A 7 -4.67 -10.37 -15.22
CA PHE A 7 -3.81 -10.98 -14.22
C PHE A 7 -4.65 -11.92 -13.34
N SER A 8 -4.05 -13.00 -12.84
CA SER A 8 -4.63 -13.88 -11.83
C SER A 8 -3.56 -14.23 -10.79
N PHE A 9 -3.97 -14.28 -9.53
CA PHE A 9 -3.12 -14.62 -8.41
C PHE A 9 -3.87 -15.49 -7.42
N THR A 10 -3.21 -16.56 -6.98
CA THR A 10 -3.71 -17.48 -5.97
C THR A 10 -2.63 -17.70 -4.94
N ASP A 11 -3.02 -17.63 -3.67
CA ASP A 11 -2.16 -17.92 -2.54
C ASP A 11 -2.89 -18.81 -1.53
N LYS A 12 -2.12 -19.55 -0.73
CA LYS A 12 -2.65 -20.34 0.39
C LYS A 12 -3.03 -19.43 1.57
N ASN A 13 -2.36 -18.29 1.68
CA ASN A 13 -2.57 -17.29 2.71
C ASN A 13 -3.71 -16.35 2.31
N GLN A 14 -4.34 -15.74 3.30
CA GLN A 14 -5.40 -14.77 3.05
C GLN A 14 -4.84 -13.53 2.36
N ILE A 15 -5.42 -13.13 1.22
CA ILE A 15 -5.14 -11.82 0.61
C ILE A 15 -5.67 -10.73 1.54
N TRP A 16 -4.77 -9.91 2.06
CA TRP A 16 -5.06 -8.89 3.06
C TRP A 16 -5.17 -7.50 2.46
N ARG A 17 -4.32 -7.17 1.48
CA ARG A 17 -4.31 -5.88 0.80
C ARG A 17 -3.84 -6.01 -0.64
N LEU A 18 -4.41 -5.19 -1.52
CA LEU A 18 -4.00 -5.03 -2.91
C LEU A 18 -3.76 -3.55 -3.17
N LEU A 19 -2.62 -3.23 -3.77
CA LEU A 19 -2.26 -1.86 -4.19
C LEU A 19 -1.72 -1.90 -5.61
N ILE A 20 -2.04 -0.89 -6.41
CA ILE A 20 -1.52 -0.74 -7.77
C ILE A 20 -0.64 0.50 -7.80
N SER A 21 0.57 0.36 -8.33
CA SER A 21 1.48 1.49 -8.53
C SER A 21 1.16 2.24 -9.82
N LYS A 22 1.67 3.47 -9.93
CA LYS A 22 1.64 4.27 -11.17
C LYS A 22 2.44 3.64 -12.33
N THR A 23 3.23 2.61 -12.06
CA THR A 23 4.13 1.92 -13.00
C THR A 23 3.62 0.52 -13.38
N ASP A 24 2.30 0.32 -13.27
CA ASP A 24 1.59 -0.91 -13.62
C ASP A 24 2.04 -2.15 -12.82
N LYS A 25 2.49 -1.95 -11.58
CA LYS A 25 2.79 -3.04 -10.65
C LYS A 25 1.62 -3.24 -9.70
N ILE A 26 1.28 -4.50 -9.43
CA ILE A 26 0.37 -4.90 -8.37
C ILE A 26 1.19 -5.41 -7.18
N ILE A 27 0.95 -4.82 -6.02
CA ILE A 27 1.52 -5.22 -4.74
C ILE A 27 0.41 -5.93 -3.97
N ILE A 28 0.72 -7.14 -3.52
CA ILE A 28 -0.22 -8.01 -2.83
C ILE A 28 0.36 -8.31 -1.46
N GLU A 29 -0.37 -7.94 -0.42
CA GLU A 29 -0.10 -8.38 0.94
C GLU A 29 -0.97 -9.61 1.22
N THR A 30 -0.33 -10.70 1.64
CA THR A 30 -1.01 -11.89 2.12
C THR A 30 -0.61 -12.19 3.55
N ARG A 31 -1.52 -12.75 4.35
CA ARG A 31 -1.28 -13.09 5.75
C ARG A 31 -1.68 -14.51 6.09
N ASN A 32 -0.85 -15.14 6.91
CA ASN A 32 -1.21 -16.34 7.65
C ASN A 32 -1.47 -15.93 9.10
N THR A 33 -2.73 -16.04 9.54
CA THR A 33 -3.14 -15.66 10.89
C THR A 33 -2.81 -16.74 11.93
N GLU A 34 -2.58 -17.98 11.50
CA GLU A 34 -2.19 -19.10 12.38
C GLU A 34 -0.70 -19.00 12.74
N THR A 35 0.18 -18.85 11.74
CA THR A 35 1.62 -18.73 11.94
C THR A 35 2.08 -17.31 12.30
N LYS A 36 1.17 -16.34 12.21
CA LYS A 36 1.45 -14.90 12.36
C LYS A 36 2.58 -14.48 11.42
N GLU A 37 2.31 -14.58 10.12
CA GLU A 37 3.23 -14.17 9.07
C GLU A 37 2.52 -13.32 8.02
N ALA A 38 3.22 -12.31 7.53
CA ALA A 38 2.86 -11.44 6.44
C ALA A 38 3.88 -11.65 5.31
N PHE A 39 3.36 -11.76 4.09
CA PHE A 39 4.15 -11.92 2.89
C PHE A 39 3.72 -10.89 1.87
N PHE A 40 4.70 -10.35 1.14
CA PHE A 40 4.49 -9.37 0.10
C PHE A 40 4.86 -9.96 -1.25
N HIS A 41 4.05 -9.65 -2.25
CA HIS A 41 4.27 -10.09 -3.62
C HIS A 41 4.14 -8.89 -4.55
N CYS A 42 4.94 -8.87 -5.61
CA CYS A 42 4.89 -7.83 -6.61
C CYS A 42 4.98 -8.43 -8.01
N TYR A 43 4.03 -8.04 -8.86
CA TYR A 43 3.97 -8.44 -10.26
C TYR A 43 3.72 -7.22 -11.12
N ASN A 44 4.21 -7.21 -12.35
CA ASN A 44 3.70 -6.30 -13.36
C ASN A 44 2.41 -6.90 -13.94
N PHE A 45 1.26 -6.24 -13.74
CA PHE A 45 -0.04 -6.85 -14.08
C PHE A 45 -0.37 -6.82 -15.58
N LEU A 46 0.39 -6.07 -16.39
CA LEU A 46 0.26 -6.03 -17.85
C LEU A 46 1.02 -7.17 -18.52
N THR A 47 2.20 -7.50 -17.99
CA THR A 47 3.09 -8.55 -18.53
C THR A 47 2.98 -9.87 -17.78
N GLU A 48 2.27 -9.88 -16.65
CA GLU A 48 2.20 -10.98 -15.69
C GLU A 48 3.58 -11.37 -15.12
N LYS A 49 4.61 -10.54 -15.34
CA LYS A 49 5.97 -10.81 -14.87
C LYS A 49 6.04 -10.66 -13.36
N LYS A 50 6.45 -11.73 -12.68
CA LYS A 50 6.84 -11.71 -11.27
C LYS A 50 8.07 -10.81 -11.08
N ILE A 51 7.96 -9.87 -10.15
CA ILE A 51 9.10 -9.08 -9.67
C ILE A 51 9.65 -9.81 -8.43
N PHE A 52 8.87 -9.89 -7.36
CA PHE A 52 9.17 -10.75 -6.21
C PHE A 52 7.91 -11.48 -5.72
N LYS A 53 8.10 -12.61 -5.03
CA LYS A 53 7.03 -13.42 -4.43
C LYS A 53 7.51 -13.91 -3.07
N ASP A 54 6.58 -13.98 -2.12
CA ASP A 54 6.84 -14.47 -0.77
C ASP A 54 7.92 -13.64 -0.03
N LEU A 55 8.03 -12.34 -0.34
CA LEU A 55 8.92 -11.44 0.39
C LEU A 55 8.47 -11.37 1.84
N GLN A 56 9.35 -11.75 2.76
CA GLN A 56 9.15 -11.65 4.21
C GLN A 56 10.22 -10.69 4.77
N LEU A 57 9.78 -9.72 5.55
CA LEU A 57 10.65 -8.78 6.24
C LEU A 57 11.07 -9.34 7.60
N GLU A 58 12.00 -8.66 8.29
CA GLU A 58 12.54 -9.12 9.58
C GLU A 58 11.45 -9.23 10.64
N GLU A 59 10.64 -8.18 10.81
CA GLU A 59 9.35 -8.29 11.50
C GLU A 59 8.40 -9.05 10.58
N LYS A 60 7.78 -10.11 11.11
CA LYS A 60 7.04 -11.07 10.30
C LYS A 60 5.56 -10.82 10.26
N TYR A 61 4.99 -10.09 11.22
CA TYR A 61 3.53 -9.95 11.31
C TYR A 61 3.08 -8.55 11.65
N TRP A 62 3.79 -7.86 12.53
CA TRP A 62 3.40 -6.56 13.04
C TRP A 62 3.92 -5.43 12.16
N LEU A 63 3.62 -5.53 10.87
CA LEU A 63 3.89 -4.54 9.85
C LEU A 63 2.81 -4.58 8.78
N GLY A 64 2.71 -3.54 7.96
CA GLY A 64 1.83 -3.50 6.81
C GLY A 64 2.25 -2.41 5.84
N ILE A 65 1.61 -2.36 4.68
CA ILE A 65 1.86 -1.29 3.69
C ILE A 65 1.07 -0.04 4.10
N GLU A 66 1.66 1.14 3.97
CA GLU A 66 0.96 2.43 4.04
C GLU A 66 0.51 2.86 2.65
N ALA A 67 1.47 2.95 1.74
CA ALA A 67 1.27 3.43 0.38
C ALA A 67 2.32 2.84 -0.57
N VAL A 68 2.05 2.98 -1.87
CA VAL A 68 3.02 2.74 -2.93
C VAL A 68 3.05 3.99 -3.80
N ASP A 69 4.24 4.55 -4.02
CA ASP A 69 4.43 5.65 -4.97
C ASP A 69 5.57 5.29 -5.92
N ASN A 70 5.28 5.33 -7.22
CA ASN A 70 6.14 4.78 -8.26
C ASN A 70 6.58 3.34 -7.94
N ASP A 71 7.87 3.12 -7.69
CA ASP A 71 8.44 1.79 -7.43
C ASP A 71 8.90 1.64 -5.97
N ILE A 72 8.34 2.42 -5.06
CA ILE A 72 8.68 2.39 -3.64
C ILE A 72 7.45 2.01 -2.83
N ILE A 73 7.62 1.02 -1.97
CA ILE A 73 6.62 0.62 -0.99
C ILE A 73 6.98 1.28 0.33
N TYR A 74 6.03 2.00 0.91
CA TYR A 74 6.15 2.55 2.25
C TYR A 74 5.43 1.62 3.21
N PHE A 75 6.15 1.15 4.22
CA PHE A 75 5.63 0.27 5.24
C PHE A 75 5.56 0.98 6.59
N HIS A 76 4.74 0.44 7.49
CA HIS A 76 4.70 0.77 8.90
C HIS A 76 4.88 -0.50 9.74
N HIS A 77 5.21 -0.32 11.03
CA HIS A 77 5.02 -1.33 12.06
C HIS A 77 3.75 -1.07 12.87
N PHE A 78 3.22 -2.10 13.54
CA PHE A 78 2.21 -1.90 14.57
C PHE A 78 2.88 -1.69 15.92
N ALA A 79 2.42 -0.70 16.69
CA ALA A 79 3.00 -0.37 17.99
C ALA A 79 2.86 -1.52 19.00
N LYS A 80 1.73 -2.23 18.97
CA LYS A 80 1.45 -3.40 19.82
C LYS A 80 0.55 -4.40 19.10
N PRO A 81 0.65 -5.70 19.42
CA PRO A 81 -0.21 -6.74 18.86
C PRO A 81 -1.73 -6.47 18.92
N ASN A 82 -2.15 -5.81 19.99
CA ASN A 82 -3.58 -5.63 20.30
C ASN A 82 -4.08 -4.23 19.94
N MET A 83 -3.25 -3.40 19.29
CA MET A 83 -3.57 -2.01 19.03
C MET A 83 -3.21 -1.65 17.58
N PRO A 84 -4.17 -1.25 16.75
CA PRO A 84 -3.96 -0.98 15.33
C PRO A 84 -3.24 0.35 15.08
N GLU A 85 -2.43 0.81 16.04
CA GLU A 85 -1.68 2.05 15.90
C GLU A 85 -0.41 1.79 15.09
N HIS A 86 -0.33 2.46 13.94
CA HIS A 86 0.85 2.42 13.09
C HIS A 86 1.98 3.21 13.76
N LYS A 87 3.21 2.71 13.57
CA LYS A 87 4.44 3.29 14.10
C LYS A 87 5.55 3.13 13.08
N GLY A 88 6.33 4.20 12.94
CA GLY A 88 7.47 4.20 12.04
C GLY A 88 7.05 4.20 10.58
N ILE A 89 8.03 4.51 9.73
CA ILE A 89 7.92 4.43 8.28
C ILE A 89 9.23 3.86 7.77
N PHE A 90 9.17 2.91 6.86
CA PHE A 90 10.35 2.52 6.10
C PHE A 90 10.01 2.34 4.63
N ALA A 91 10.95 2.71 3.78
CA ALA A 91 10.80 2.67 2.34
C ALA A 91 11.58 1.48 1.78
N TYR A 92 10.91 0.72 0.94
CA TYR A 92 11.47 -0.41 0.22
C TYR A 92 11.44 -0.12 -1.27
N ASP A 93 12.61 -0.14 -1.90
CA ASP A 93 12.72 -0.01 -3.35
C ASP A 93 12.46 -1.36 -4.02
N ILE A 94 11.44 -1.42 -4.87
CA ILE A 94 11.03 -2.64 -5.58
C ILE A 94 12.09 -3.11 -6.58
N ASN A 95 12.83 -2.19 -7.20
CA ASN A 95 13.82 -2.51 -8.23
C ASN A 95 15.14 -2.98 -7.61
N GLU A 96 15.53 -2.39 -6.48
CA GLU A 96 16.73 -2.79 -5.74
C GLU A 96 16.47 -3.92 -4.73
N GLU A 97 15.21 -4.27 -4.51
CA GLU A 97 14.72 -5.27 -3.55
C GLU A 97 15.26 -5.07 -2.13
N LYS A 98 15.38 -3.82 -1.69
CA LYS A 98 15.97 -3.47 -0.38
C LYS A 98 15.27 -2.30 0.31
N ILE A 99 15.42 -2.25 1.64
CA ILE A 99 15.05 -1.08 2.42
C ILE A 99 16.08 0.02 2.14
N ILE A 100 15.61 1.18 1.68
CA ILE A 100 16.47 2.33 1.31
C ILE A 100 16.60 3.34 2.45
N TRP A 101 15.58 3.47 3.30
CA TRP A 101 15.63 4.25 4.53
C TRP A 101 14.52 3.84 5.49
N GLN A 102 14.68 4.23 6.76
CA GLN A 102 13.70 3.99 7.82
C GLN A 102 13.69 5.13 8.83
N ASN A 103 12.53 5.37 9.44
CA ASN A 103 12.31 6.30 10.53
C ASN A 103 11.40 5.63 11.57
N SER A 104 11.88 5.44 12.80
CA SER A 104 11.13 4.76 13.87
C SER A 104 10.12 5.64 14.61
N ASP A 105 10.21 6.96 14.42
CA ASP A 105 9.57 7.97 15.25
C ASP A 105 8.35 8.60 14.59
N LEU A 106 8.38 8.71 13.26
CA LEU A 106 7.33 9.33 12.47
C LEU A 106 6.32 8.28 12.00
N VAL A 107 5.06 8.70 11.89
CA VAL A 107 3.96 7.88 11.38
C VAL A 107 3.48 8.45 10.06
N PHE A 108 3.26 7.59 9.07
CA PHE A 108 2.84 8.00 7.74
C PHE A 108 1.48 8.73 7.82
N LEU A 109 1.35 9.81 7.04
CA LEU A 109 0.09 10.54 6.89
C LEU A 109 -0.43 10.43 5.46
N THR A 110 0.37 10.86 4.49
CA THR A 110 0.01 10.82 3.06
C THR A 110 1.24 11.04 2.17
N ILE A 111 1.08 10.83 0.87
CA ILE A 111 2.05 11.22 -0.16
C ILE A 111 1.40 12.27 -1.05
N TYR A 112 2.10 13.38 -1.26
CA TYR A 112 1.68 14.42 -2.17
C TYR A 112 2.90 15.07 -2.83
N GLU A 113 2.84 15.26 -4.15
CA GLU A 113 3.93 15.83 -4.95
C GLU A 113 5.31 15.18 -4.68
N ASN A 114 5.35 13.84 -4.67
CA ASN A 114 6.55 13.04 -4.38
C ASN A 114 7.21 13.34 -3.02
N LYS A 115 6.42 13.80 -2.04
CA LYS A 115 6.87 14.03 -0.67
C LYS A 115 6.01 13.26 0.29
N ILE A 116 6.62 12.77 1.36
CA ILE A 116 5.92 12.06 2.41
C ILE A 116 5.57 13.06 3.50
N TYR A 117 4.29 13.14 3.80
CA TYR A 117 3.80 13.81 4.98
C TYR A 117 3.73 12.78 6.09
N ALA A 118 4.30 13.10 7.23
CA ALA A 118 4.33 12.23 8.39
C ALA A 118 4.14 13.06 9.65
N PHE A 119 3.66 12.43 10.72
CA PHE A 119 3.46 13.11 11.99
C PHE A 119 4.16 12.39 13.14
N LYS A 120 4.48 13.17 14.18
CA LYS A 120 4.92 12.67 15.49
C LYS A 120 3.89 13.07 16.52
N ARG A 121 3.34 12.08 17.24
CA ARG A 121 2.42 12.33 18.36
C ARG A 121 3.19 12.99 19.50
N LYS A 122 2.58 14.01 20.10
CA LYS A 122 3.05 14.65 21.34
C LYS A 122 2.13 14.25 22.49
N PHE A 123 2.49 14.71 23.70
CA PHE A 123 1.58 14.62 24.84
C PHE A 123 0.24 15.33 24.53
N GLU A 124 0.32 16.53 23.93
CA GLU A 124 -0.82 17.25 23.36
C GLU A 124 -0.60 17.50 21.87
N GLY A 125 -1.51 16.97 21.04
CA GLY A 125 -1.50 17.15 19.59
C GLY A 125 -0.41 16.36 18.85
N GLN A 126 -0.04 16.85 17.68
CA GLN A 126 0.97 16.24 16.82
C GLN A 126 1.74 17.32 16.06
N ASP A 127 2.99 17.02 15.73
CA ASP A 127 3.75 17.79 14.75
C ASP A 127 3.75 17.07 13.41
N VAL A 128 3.58 17.80 12.34
CA VAL A 128 3.69 17.30 10.97
C VAL A 128 5.01 17.72 10.34
N TYR A 129 5.59 16.78 9.60
CA TYR A 129 6.86 16.85 8.92
C TYR A 129 6.67 16.47 7.47
N ILE A 130 7.51 17.05 6.61
CA ILE A 130 7.61 16.67 5.20
C ILE A 130 8.98 16.03 5.00
N LEU A 131 8.98 14.82 4.46
CA LEU A 131 10.18 14.05 4.18
C LEU A 131 10.40 13.96 2.67
N ASP A 132 11.66 13.94 2.28
CA ASP A 132 12.06 13.43 0.97
C ASP A 132 11.69 11.94 0.86
N ASN A 133 11.11 11.55 -0.26
CA ASN A 133 10.54 10.22 -0.43
C ASN A 133 11.60 9.14 -0.72
N LEU A 134 12.80 9.52 -1.16
CA LEU A 134 13.92 8.65 -1.49
C LEU A 134 14.96 8.55 -0.37
N THR A 135 15.12 9.60 0.45
CA THR A 135 16.11 9.61 1.54
C THR A 135 15.50 9.51 2.93
N GLY A 136 14.21 9.83 3.08
CA GLY A 136 13.55 9.92 4.39
C GLY A 136 13.99 11.14 5.22
N GLU A 137 14.80 12.04 4.66
CA GLU A 137 15.25 13.24 5.34
C GLU A 137 14.10 14.25 5.50
N ILE A 138 14.02 14.88 6.66
CA ILE A 138 13.03 15.93 6.91
C ILE A 138 13.43 17.18 6.12
N THR A 139 12.65 17.52 5.10
CA THR A 139 12.84 18.71 4.27
C THR A 139 12.10 19.92 4.83
N LYS A 140 11.04 19.72 5.62
CA LYS A 140 10.26 20.79 6.23
C LYS A 140 9.55 20.35 7.51
N VAL A 141 9.47 21.25 8.48
CA VAL A 141 8.64 21.10 9.69
C VAL A 141 7.41 22.01 9.53
N LEU A 142 6.21 21.42 9.55
CA LEU A 142 4.95 22.16 9.57
C LEU A 142 4.48 22.44 11.01
N GLY A 143 4.97 21.68 11.98
CA GLY A 143 4.55 21.79 13.38
C GLY A 143 3.10 21.36 13.54
N SER A 144 2.36 22.02 14.44
CA SER A 144 0.97 21.68 14.77
C SER A 144 -0.08 22.45 13.94
N ASP A 145 0.30 23.01 12.78
CA ASP A 145 -0.62 23.75 11.90
C ASP A 145 -1.58 22.79 11.17
N LEU A 146 -2.67 22.41 11.83
CA LEU A 146 -3.66 21.47 11.32
C LEU A 146 -4.39 21.99 10.08
N ASN A 147 -4.49 23.30 9.87
CA ASN A 147 -5.19 23.87 8.72
C ASN A 147 -4.45 23.52 7.42
N LYS A 148 -3.14 23.77 7.38
CA LYS A 148 -2.32 23.41 6.20
C LYS A 148 -2.33 21.91 5.94
N VAL A 149 -2.32 21.10 7.01
CA VAL A 149 -2.36 19.64 6.89
C VAL A 149 -3.68 19.19 6.27
N ASN A 150 -4.81 19.73 6.76
CA ASN A 150 -6.13 19.41 6.24
C ASN A 150 -6.33 19.89 4.80
N GLU A 151 -5.80 21.06 4.42
CA GLU A 151 -5.80 21.53 3.03
C GLU A 151 -5.13 20.52 2.10
N ILE A 152 -3.96 20.02 2.49
CA ILE A 152 -3.22 19.03 1.70
C ILE A 152 -3.98 17.70 1.63
N LEU A 153 -4.53 17.22 2.74
CA LEU A 153 -5.34 16.00 2.76
C LEU A 153 -6.57 16.11 1.86
N ASN A 154 -7.24 17.26 1.86
CA ASN A 154 -8.37 17.52 0.98
C ASN A 154 -7.96 17.55 -0.50
N ILE A 155 -6.79 18.15 -0.82
CA ILE A 155 -6.25 18.15 -2.18
C ILE A 155 -5.92 16.73 -2.64
N VAL A 156 -5.26 15.94 -1.79
CA VAL A 156 -4.94 14.53 -2.10
C VAL A 156 -6.22 13.76 -2.38
N GLN A 157 -7.20 13.83 -1.49
CA GLN A 157 -8.48 13.13 -1.65
C GLN A 157 -9.24 13.57 -2.90
N PHE A 158 -9.22 14.86 -3.23
CA PHE A 158 -9.87 15.39 -4.44
C PHE A 158 -9.18 14.94 -5.72
N ASN A 159 -7.86 14.79 -5.69
CA ASN A 159 -7.05 14.37 -6.83
C ASN A 159 -6.98 12.84 -7.01
N GLU A 160 -7.50 12.06 -6.06
CA GLU A 160 -7.60 10.62 -6.23
C GLU A 160 -8.63 10.29 -7.32
N ASP A 161 -8.12 9.91 -8.50
CA ASP A 161 -8.94 9.50 -9.61
C ASP A 161 -9.33 8.02 -9.49
N TYR A 162 -10.54 7.78 -8.96
CA TYR A 162 -11.15 6.45 -8.92
C TYR A 162 -11.94 6.09 -10.18
N SER A 163 -11.96 6.93 -11.22
CA SER A 163 -12.80 6.71 -12.41
C SER A 163 -12.48 5.42 -13.16
N GLN A 164 -11.25 4.92 -13.03
CA GLN A 164 -10.78 3.67 -13.63
C GLN A 164 -11.10 2.43 -12.79
N TYR A 165 -11.61 2.60 -11.56
CA TYR A 165 -11.87 1.51 -10.62
C TYR A 165 -13.34 1.43 -10.25
N LYS A 166 -13.80 0.21 -9.98
CA LYS A 166 -15.08 -0.04 -9.33
C LYS A 166 -14.80 -0.75 -8.01
N TYR A 167 -15.57 -0.41 -6.98
CA TYR A 167 -15.52 -1.16 -5.74
C TYR A 167 -15.83 -2.64 -6.02
N PRO A 168 -15.14 -3.57 -5.33
CA PRO A 168 -15.44 -4.99 -5.48
C PRO A 168 -16.91 -5.26 -5.14
N GLU A 169 -17.58 -5.98 -6.01
CA GLU A 169 -18.95 -6.46 -5.79
C GLU A 169 -18.93 -7.99 -5.70
N LYS A 170 -19.84 -8.55 -4.90
CA LYS A 170 -20.02 -10.00 -4.87
C LYS A 170 -20.51 -10.46 -6.23
N TYR A 171 -19.68 -11.25 -6.90
CA TYR A 171 -20.05 -11.84 -8.18
C TYR A 171 -21.22 -12.82 -8.02
N ASN A 172 -22.30 -12.58 -8.76
CA ASN A 172 -23.47 -13.46 -8.86
C ASN A 172 -23.59 -13.95 -10.31
N ASN A 173 -23.71 -15.26 -10.52
CA ASN A 173 -23.67 -15.89 -11.85
C ASN A 173 -24.75 -15.41 -12.85
N ASN A 174 -25.75 -14.66 -12.38
CA ASN A 174 -26.91 -14.23 -13.17
C ASN A 174 -26.81 -12.79 -13.71
N SER A 175 -25.77 -12.02 -13.38
CA SER A 175 -25.75 -10.58 -13.67
C SER A 175 -25.16 -10.20 -15.03
N ASN A 176 -24.20 -10.97 -15.57
CA ASN A 176 -23.59 -10.67 -16.87
C ASN A 176 -22.89 -11.90 -17.49
N TYR A 177 -23.52 -12.49 -18.50
CA TYR A 177 -23.05 -13.71 -19.19
C TYR A 177 -21.58 -13.63 -19.66
N LYS A 178 -21.12 -12.47 -20.14
CA LYS A 178 -19.72 -12.31 -20.60
C LYS A 178 -18.72 -12.34 -19.46
N ILE A 179 -19.07 -11.78 -18.31
CA ILE A 179 -18.26 -11.86 -17.09
C ILE A 179 -18.27 -13.31 -16.59
N SER A 180 -19.43 -13.96 -16.63
CA SER A 180 -19.60 -15.36 -16.26
C SER A 180 -18.76 -16.31 -17.09
N GLU A 181 -18.72 -16.16 -18.41
CA GLU A 181 -17.86 -16.96 -19.28
C GLU A 181 -16.38 -16.84 -18.88
N ILE A 182 -15.91 -15.61 -18.66
CA ILE A 182 -14.51 -15.36 -18.30
C ILE A 182 -14.18 -16.00 -16.95
N ILE A 183 -15.00 -15.75 -15.92
CA ILE A 183 -14.79 -16.34 -14.59
C ILE A 183 -14.86 -17.87 -14.65
N ASN A 184 -15.85 -18.45 -15.31
CA ASN A 184 -16.01 -19.90 -15.41
C ASN A 184 -14.91 -20.58 -16.22
N SER A 185 -14.25 -19.87 -17.15
CA SER A 185 -13.08 -20.39 -17.86
C SER A 185 -11.84 -20.52 -16.96
N GLU A 186 -11.83 -19.83 -15.81
CA GLU A 186 -10.68 -19.74 -14.91
C GLU A 186 -10.83 -20.58 -13.63
N ILE A 187 -12.05 -20.92 -13.21
CA ILE A 187 -12.32 -21.79 -12.04
C ILE A 187 -12.27 -23.30 -12.42
N LYS A 188 -11.61 -23.66 -13.54
CA LYS A 188 -11.44 -25.06 -13.97
C LYS A 188 -10.18 -25.69 -13.42
#